data_AF-A0A644Z8S8-F1
#
_entry.id   AF-A0A644Z8S8-F1
#
_cell.length_a   1.000
_cell.length_b   1.000
_cell.length_c   1.000
_cell.angle_alpha   90.00
_cell.angle_beta   90.00
_cell.angle_gamma   90.00
#
_symmetry.space_group_name_H-M   'P 1'
#
loop_
_entity.id
_entity.type
_entity.pdbx_description
1 polymer ?
#
loop_
_entity_poly.entity_id
_entity_poly.type
_entity_poly.pdbx_seq_one_letter_code
_entity_poly.pdbx_strand_id
1 'polypeptide(L)' 'MTHLGYDELEETITNLLKNGEVLSASAIAREINKQNGGRLSASAIRGALNHMIMMGIIRATETRSVVQYYMPKEA' A
#
# COMPACT_ATOMS: atom_id res chain seq x y z
N MET A 1 3.68 -12.57 18.61
CA MET A 1 3.93 -12.01 17.27
C MET A 1 2.59 -11.59 16.70
N THR A 2 2.30 -10.30 16.61
CA THR A 2 1.10 -9.82 15.90
C THR A 2 1.44 -9.81 14.42
N HIS A 3 1.01 -10.85 13.72
CA HIS A 3 0.97 -10.88 12.27
C HIS A 3 -0.21 -9.98 11.89
N LEU A 4 0.00 -8.88 11.16
CA LEU A 4 -1.16 -8.27 10.49
C LEU A 4 -1.66 -9.27 9.48
N GLY A 5 -2.98 -9.44 9.43
CA GLY A 5 -3.61 -10.11 8.30
C GLY A 5 -3.27 -9.38 7.01
N TYR A 6 -3.20 -10.10 5.90
CA TYR A 6 -2.99 -9.49 4.59
C TYR A 6 -4.06 -8.42 4.30
N ASP A 7 -5.29 -8.66 4.73
CA ASP A 7 -6.43 -7.74 4.63
C ASP A 7 -6.21 -6.41 5.38
N GLU A 8 -5.68 -6.45 6.60
CA GLU A 8 -5.42 -5.24 7.40
C GLU A 8 -4.30 -4.37 6.77
N LEU A 9 -3.34 -5.01 6.11
CA LEU A 9 -2.26 -4.33 5.40
C LEU A 9 -2.78 -3.60 4.16
N GLU A 10 -3.68 -4.23 3.39
CA GLU A 10 -4.32 -3.61 2.23
C GLU A 10 -5.26 -2.47 2.60
N GLU A 11 -6.00 -2.63 3.69
CA GLU A 11 -6.84 -1.55 4.24
C GLU A 11 -5.98 -0.35 4.65
N THR A 12 -4.84 -0.60 5.30
CA THR A 12 -3.90 0.46 5.68
C THR A 12 -3.38 1.21 4.45
N ILE A 13 -2.93 0.48 3.42
CA ILE A 13 -2.46 1.09 2.16
C ILE A 13 -3.56 1.90 1.49
N THR A 14 -4.79 1.37 1.47
CA THR A 14 -5.97 2.04 0.93
C THR A 14 -6.23 3.36 1.67
N ASN A 15 -6.25 3.34 3.00
CA ASN A 15 -6.50 4.52 3.81
C ASN A 15 -5.42 5.60 3.63
N LEU A 16 -4.16 5.20 3.42
CA LEU A 16 -3.07 6.14 3.11
C LEU A 16 -3.28 6.84 1.76
N LEU A 17 -3.76 6.12 0.75
CA LEU A 17 -3.87 6.65 -0.62
C LEU A 17 -5.23 7.28 -0.92
N LYS A 18 -6.28 6.93 -0.16
CA LYS A 18 -7.68 7.35 -0.39
C LYS A 18 -7.91 8.86 -0.25
N ASN A 19 -7.05 9.58 0.48
CA ASN A 19 -7.10 11.04 0.58
C ASN A 19 -6.53 11.77 -0.65
N GLY A 20 -6.25 11.06 -1.75
CA GLY A 20 -5.67 11.62 -2.97
C GLY A 20 -4.16 11.83 -2.88
N GLU A 21 -3.51 11.23 -1.88
CA GLU A 21 -2.06 11.32 -1.73
C GLU A 21 -1.36 10.38 -2.73
N VAL A 22 -0.47 10.98 -3.51
CA VAL A 22 0.45 10.27 -4.39
C VAL A 22 1.73 10.01 -3.60
N LEU A 23 1.93 8.76 -3.17
CA LEU A 23 3.03 8.39 -2.27
C LEU A 23 4.04 7.48 -2.97
N SER A 24 5.32 7.60 -2.62
CA SER A 24 6.29 6.57 -3.01
C SER A 24 6.08 5.29 -2.21
N ALA A 25 6.41 4.13 -2.79
CA ALA A 25 6.39 2.84 -2.08
C ALA A 25 7.21 2.87 -0.79
N SER A 26 8.31 3.64 -0.77
CA SER A 26 9.13 3.87 0.42
C SER A 26 8.41 4.68 1.50
N ALA A 27 7.60 5.68 1.12
CA ALA A 27 6.80 6.46 2.06
C ALA A 27 5.67 5.60 2.65
N ILE A 28 4.98 4.84 1.81
CA ILE A 28 3.97 3.86 2.24
C ILE A 28 4.59 2.87 3.23
N ALA A 29 5.76 2.30 2.90
CA ALA A 29 6.43 1.33 3.77
C ALA A 29 6.88 1.93 5.12
N ARG A 30 7.29 3.20 5.15
CA ARG A 30 7.64 3.90 6.38
C ARG A 30 6.43 4.13 7.26
N GLU A 31 5.33 4.59 6.68
CA GLU A 31 4.11 4.90 7.43
C GLU A 31 3.45 3.61 7.97
N ILE A 32 3.37 2.57 7.14
CA ILE A 32 2.93 1.24 7.56
C ILE A 32 3.80 0.70 8.71
N ASN A 33 5.13 0.82 8.60
CA ASN A 33 6.01 0.40 9.69
C ASN A 33 5.81 1.22 10.96
N LYS A 34 5.61 2.54 10.84
CA LYS A 34 5.36 3.42 11.98
C LYS A 34 4.07 3.01 12.71
N GLN A 35 2.99 2.76 11.99
CA GLN A 35 1.70 2.33 12.56
C GLN A 35 1.79 0.95 13.22
N ASN A 36 2.68 0.09 12.71
CA ASN A 36 2.84 -1.28 13.19
C ASN A 36 4.06 -1.49 14.10
N GLY A 37 4.67 -0.41 14.61
CA GLY A 37 5.81 -0.48 15.53
C GLY A 37 7.07 -1.13 14.95
N GLY A 38 7.28 -1.04 13.64
CA GLY A 38 8.44 -1.57 12.92
C GLY A 38 8.41 -3.09 12.72
N ARG A 39 7.24 -3.73 12.86
CA ARG A 39 7.10 -5.20 12.88
C ARG A 39 6.86 -5.82 11.51
N LEU A 40 6.67 -5.01 10.46
CA LEU A 40 6.36 -5.49 9.13
C LEU A 40 7.61 -5.54 8.26
N SER A 41 7.84 -6.71 7.65
CA SER A 41 8.94 -6.85 6.72
C SER A 41 8.67 -6.07 5.44
N ALA A 42 9.75 -5.55 4.83
CA ALA A 42 9.65 -4.91 3.51
C ALA A 42 9.10 -5.87 2.44
N SER A 43 9.29 -7.18 2.60
CA SER A 43 8.73 -8.18 1.69
C SER A 43 7.20 -8.29 1.79
N ALA A 44 6.64 -8.24 3.00
CA ALA A 44 5.19 -8.27 3.20
C ALA A 44 4.52 -7.04 2.57
N ILE A 45 5.11 -5.86 2.80
CA ILE A 45 4.61 -4.59 2.24
C ILE A 45 4.67 -4.60 0.72
N ARG A 46 5.78 -5.08 0.12
CA ARG A 46 5.88 -5.25 -1.33
C ARG A 46 4.87 -6.24 -1.90
N GLY A 47 4.62 -7.34 -1.17
CA GLY A 47 3.61 -8.32 -1.55
C GLY A 47 2.23 -7.67 -1.68
N ALA A 48 1.79 -6.96 -0.65
CA ALA A 48 0.50 -6.27 -0.65
C ALA A 48 0.39 -5.21 -1.76
N LEU A 49 1.44 -4.40 -1.96
CA LEU A 49 1.46 -3.43 -3.06
C LEU A 49 1.29 -4.09 -4.43
N ASN A 50 2.02 -5.19 -4.70
CA ASN A 50 1.88 -5.91 -5.96
C ASN A 50 0.48 -6.51 -6.13
N HIS A 51 -0.09 -7.09 -5.07
CA HIS A 51 -1.43 -7.64 -5.11
C HIS A 51 -2.48 -6.56 -5.39
N MET A 52 -2.41 -5.41 -4.70
CA MET A 52 -3.34 -4.30 -4.93
C MET A 52 -3.20 -3.68 -6.34
N ILE A 53 -1.99 -3.67 -6.93
CA ILE A 53 -1.79 -3.29 -8.34
C ILE A 53 -2.47 -4.28 -9.27
N MET A 54 -2.30 -5.59 -9.03
CA MET A 54 -2.95 -6.64 -9.83
C MET A 54 -4.47 -6.59 -9.75
N MET A 55 -5.01 -6.28 -8.57
CA MET A 55 -6.45 -6.08 -8.34
C MET A 55 -6.97 -4.75 -8.92
N GLY A 56 -6.08 -3.89 -9.42
CA GLY A 56 -6.44 -2.60 -9.99
C GLY A 56 -6.97 -1.59 -8.96
N ILE A 57 -6.63 -1.76 -7.68
CA ILE A 57 -7.01 -0.85 -6.57
C ILE A 57 -6.09 0.37 -6.53
N ILE A 58 -4.82 0.17 -6.89
CA ILE A 58 -3.80 1.20 -6.95
C ILE A 58 -3.07 1.13 -8.29
N ARG A 59 -2.52 2.25 -8.73
CA ARG A 59 -1.60 2.30 -9.87
C ARG A 59 -0.21 2.67 -9.39
N ALA A 60 0.79 1.96 -9.90
CA ALA A 60 2.19 2.32 -9.74
C ALA A 60 2.77 2.82 -11.07
N THR A 61 3.61 3.85 -11.01
CA THR A 61 4.40 4.27 -12.18
C THR A 61 5.78 3.63 -12.14
N GLU A 62 6.25 3.11 -13.27
CA GLU A 62 7.54 2.41 -13.41
C GLU A 62 8.73 3.29 -12.98
N THR A 63 8.59 4.62 -13.12
CA THR A 63 9.72 5.54 -13.06
C THR A 63 10.07 6.01 -11.65
N ARG A 64 9.17 5.87 -10.67
CA ARG A 64 9.40 6.43 -9.31
C ARG A 64 8.87 5.59 -8.15
N SER A 65 8.39 4.37 -8.40
CA SER A 65 7.66 3.59 -7.38
C SER A 65 6.54 4.40 -6.74
N VAL A 66 5.97 5.34 -7.49
CA VAL A 66 4.90 6.23 -7.03
C VAL A 66 3.61 5.47 -7.18
N VAL A 67 2.90 5.36 -6.07
CA VAL A 67 1.64 4.65 -5.92
C VAL A 67 0.54 5.68 -5.69
N GLN A 68 -0.54 5.52 -6.45
CA GLN A 68 -1.73 6.34 -6.39
C GLN A 68 -2.93 5.43 -6.16
N TYR A 69 -3.91 5.91 -5.36
CA TYR A 69 -5.21 5.27 -5.30
C TYR A 69 -5.90 5.35 -6.66
N TYR A 70 -6.32 4.20 -7.17
CA TYR A 70 -6.99 4.07 -8.44
C TYR A 70 -8.10 3.04 -8.26
N MET A 71 -9.19 3.39 -7.58
CA MET A 71 -10.42 2.62 -7.80
C MET A 71 -11.03 3.15 -9.10
N PRO A 72 -11.13 2.34 -10.18
CA PRO A 72 -12.05 2.69 -11.24
C PRO A 72 -13.44 2.79 -10.62
N LYS A 73 -13.99 4.00 -10.60
CA LYS A 73 -15.41 4.20 -10.31
C LYS A 73 -16.13 3.28 -11.30
N GLU A 74 -16.86 2.29 -10.81
CA GLU A 74 -17.70 1.46 -11.67
C GLU A 74 -18.48 2.39 -12.61
N ALA A 75 -18.35 2.12 -13.92
CA ALA A 75 -19.08 2.82 -14.97
C ALA A 75 -20.52 2.32 -15.04
#